data_AF-A0A2V6HT56-F1
#
_entry.id   AF-A0A2V6HT56-F1
#
_cell.length_a   1.000
_cell.length_b   1.000
_cell.length_c   1.000
_cell.angle_alpha   90.00
_cell.angle_beta   90.00
_cell.angle_gamma   90.00
#
_symmetry.space_group_name_H-M   'P 1'
#
loop_
_entity.id
_entity.type
_entity.pdbx_description
1 polymer ?
#
loop_
_entity_poly.entity_id
_entity_poly.type
_entity_poly.pdbx_seq_one_letter_code
_entity_poly.pdbx_strand_id
1 'polypeptide(L)'
;KTRLHDPLLGFFGSNDHPGDYRSSGCSACHVVYANDRSPTNSGWWSKFGHQGLSFTADESIPKTERGHPVMHQFTRSIPSSQCMNCHMHQGNLFVSPYLGYTWWDQETDGELMYPKEQHNPTDTELVRSTMENPEAAAARGLWGDKAFLDQVAELNPQLKHTQFADYHGHGWVFRAIFKHDRKGNLLDLDDNKIDNDDSKKFTKAVHLKDVHLAHGMQCGDCHFDVDVHGNGMLYGEPRNATAITCIDCHGTINQRPTLITSGNAGQIDLANTSNTPFGPRFVWEGSKLFQQSSMSPDMRWEIPQTIDTI
;
A
#
# COMPACT_ATOMS: atom_id res chain seq x y z
N LYS A 1 -10.16 23.73 3.66
CA LYS A 1 -8.98 22.92 4.06
C LYS A 1 -8.72 21.96 2.92
N THR A 2 -7.59 22.07 2.22
CA THR A 2 -7.28 21.21 1.08
C THR A 2 -7.07 19.78 1.58
N ARG A 3 -7.92 18.85 1.12
CA ARG A 3 -7.86 17.39 1.41
C ARG A 3 -6.53 16.74 0.97
N LEU A 4 -5.70 17.44 0.21
CA LEU A 4 -4.43 16.93 -0.33
C LEU A 4 -3.34 16.63 0.72
N HIS A 5 -3.46 17.21 1.91
CA HIS A 5 -2.65 16.89 3.09
C HIS A 5 -3.57 16.42 4.21
N ASP A 6 -4.39 15.40 3.93
CA ASP A 6 -5.21 14.75 4.95
C ASP A 6 -4.31 14.36 6.15
N PRO A 7 -4.74 14.63 7.40
CA PRO A 7 -3.84 15.30 8.31
C PRO A 7 -2.76 14.37 8.86
N LEU A 8 -1.71 15.00 9.38
CA LEU A 8 -0.83 14.43 10.41
C LEU A 8 -1.64 13.57 11.39
N LEU A 9 -1.01 12.56 12.00
CA LEU A 9 -1.65 11.58 12.90
C LEU A 9 -2.58 12.18 13.97
N GLY A 10 -2.53 13.47 14.28
CA GLY A 10 -3.45 14.17 15.19
C GLY A 10 -4.93 14.26 14.78
N PHE A 11 -5.34 13.83 13.57
CA PHE A 11 -6.75 13.79 13.19
C PHE A 11 -7.19 12.42 12.68
N PHE A 12 -8.48 12.13 12.83
CA PHE A 12 -9.11 10.97 12.20
C PHE A 12 -8.98 11.07 10.67
N GLY A 13 -8.88 9.91 10.01
CA GLY A 13 -9.07 9.87 8.56
C GLY A 13 -10.47 10.31 8.18
N SER A 14 -10.67 10.65 6.92
CA SER A 14 -12.00 11.02 6.42
C SER A 14 -13.00 9.87 6.57
N ASN A 15 -12.54 8.61 6.46
CA ASN A 15 -13.33 7.39 6.65
C ASN A 15 -14.60 7.39 5.78
N ASP A 16 -14.54 8.06 4.62
CA ASP A 16 -15.67 8.35 3.76
C ASP A 16 -15.59 7.67 2.40
N HIS A 17 -14.49 6.98 2.10
CA HIS A 17 -14.28 6.21 0.87
C HIS A 17 -13.94 4.75 1.17
N PRO A 18 -14.31 3.82 0.28
CA PRO A 18 -13.86 2.42 0.33
C PRO A 18 -12.34 2.33 0.31
N GLY A 19 -11.79 1.49 1.17
CA GLY A 19 -10.34 1.34 1.27
C GLY A 19 -9.58 2.55 1.81
N ASP A 20 -10.27 3.50 2.46
CA ASP A 20 -9.70 4.71 3.07
C ASP A 20 -10.15 4.89 4.53
N TYR A 21 -9.90 3.88 5.35
CA TYR A 21 -10.32 3.87 6.75
C TYR A 21 -9.14 3.84 7.72
N ARG A 22 -9.11 4.80 8.64
CA ARG A 22 -8.15 4.86 9.75
C ARG A 22 -8.66 5.69 10.92
N SER A 23 -8.07 5.42 12.07
CA SER A 23 -8.24 6.28 13.25
C SER A 23 -7.20 7.42 13.28
N SER A 24 -6.94 7.97 14.45
CA SER A 24 -5.93 8.97 14.76
C SER A 24 -4.90 8.47 15.79
N GLY A 25 -3.84 9.23 16.00
CA GLY A 25 -2.75 8.95 16.93
C GLY A 25 -2.12 7.58 16.71
N CYS A 26 -1.79 6.88 17.80
CA CYS A 26 -1.25 5.52 17.74
C CYS A 26 -2.20 4.55 17.02
N SER A 27 -3.52 4.76 17.13
CA SER A 27 -4.51 3.89 16.52
C SER A 27 -4.64 4.06 15.00
N ALA A 28 -4.11 5.14 14.43
CA ALA A 28 -4.08 5.29 12.97
C ALA A 28 -3.25 4.19 12.29
N CYS A 29 -2.18 3.73 12.95
CA CYS A 29 -1.31 2.66 12.46
C CYS A 29 -1.59 1.34 13.16
N HIS A 30 -1.82 1.36 14.48
CA HIS A 30 -1.86 0.14 15.28
C HIS A 30 -3.24 -0.50 15.46
N VAL A 31 -4.30 0.08 14.89
CA VAL A 31 -5.64 -0.52 14.84
C VAL A 31 -6.00 -0.68 13.36
N VAL A 32 -6.14 -1.92 12.93
CA VAL A 32 -6.26 -2.25 11.50
C VAL A 32 -7.70 -2.16 11.04
N TYR A 33 -7.90 -1.53 9.88
CA TYR A 33 -9.17 -1.45 9.18
C TYR A 33 -9.16 -2.34 7.93
N ALA A 34 -10.35 -2.80 7.54
CA ALA A 34 -10.57 -3.53 6.30
C ALA A 34 -10.48 -2.53 5.12
N ASN A 35 -9.29 -2.40 4.52
CA ASN A 35 -8.99 -1.39 3.50
C ASN A 35 -8.67 -1.95 2.11
N ASP A 36 -8.36 -3.25 1.99
CA ASP A 36 -7.92 -3.83 0.72
C ASP A 36 -8.08 -5.36 0.77
N ARG A 37 -8.67 -5.94 -0.28
CA ARG A 37 -8.83 -7.39 -0.47
C ARG A 37 -7.57 -8.09 -0.96
N SER A 38 -6.53 -7.35 -1.35
CA SER A 38 -5.27 -7.92 -1.84
C SER A 38 -4.49 -8.64 -0.73
N PRO A 39 -4.24 -9.96 -0.87
CA PRO A 39 -3.43 -10.70 0.11
C PRO A 39 -1.99 -10.20 0.18
N THR A 40 -1.44 -9.60 -0.89
CA THR A 40 -0.07 -9.08 -0.89
C THR A 40 0.06 -7.80 -0.09
N ASN A 41 -0.98 -6.95 -0.12
CA ASN A 41 -0.96 -5.63 0.50
C ASN A 41 -1.49 -5.68 1.94
N SER A 42 -2.39 -6.63 2.22
CA SER A 42 -3.10 -6.75 3.51
C SER A 42 -2.75 -8.01 4.31
N GLY A 43 -1.95 -8.92 3.76
CA GLY A 43 -1.64 -10.20 4.41
C GLY A 43 -2.93 -10.94 4.81
N TRP A 44 -2.97 -11.45 6.03
CA TRP A 44 -4.15 -12.15 6.56
C TRP A 44 -5.39 -11.26 6.77
N TRP A 45 -5.24 -9.92 6.70
CA TRP A 45 -6.36 -8.99 6.91
C TRP A 45 -7.23 -8.88 5.67
N SER A 46 -6.71 -9.27 4.50
CA SER A 46 -7.41 -9.27 3.21
C SER A 46 -8.78 -9.96 3.25
N LYS A 47 -8.94 -11.00 4.06
CA LYS A 47 -10.20 -11.75 4.23
C LYS A 47 -11.35 -10.91 4.78
N PHE A 48 -11.07 -9.75 5.39
CA PHE A 48 -12.07 -8.86 5.97
C PHE A 48 -12.58 -7.80 4.97
N GLY A 49 -12.01 -7.74 3.76
CA GLY A 49 -12.46 -6.86 2.70
C GLY A 49 -11.85 -5.45 2.74
N HIS A 50 -12.57 -4.49 2.16
CA HIS A 50 -12.14 -3.11 1.95
C HIS A 50 -13.21 -2.07 2.35
N GLN A 51 -14.23 -2.50 3.10
CA GLN A 51 -15.41 -1.67 3.42
C GLN A 51 -15.37 -1.05 4.83
N GLY A 52 -14.29 -1.24 5.59
CA GLY A 52 -14.20 -0.74 6.96
C GLY A 52 -15.30 -1.28 7.88
N LEU A 53 -15.74 -2.52 7.67
CA LEU A 53 -16.71 -3.20 8.53
C LEU A 53 -15.99 -3.85 9.73
N SER A 54 -16.68 -3.89 10.87
CA SER A 54 -16.14 -4.51 12.07
C SER A 54 -16.47 -6.00 12.17
N PHE A 55 -15.50 -6.78 12.62
CA PHE A 55 -15.58 -8.23 12.86
C PHE A 55 -15.33 -8.60 14.32
N THR A 56 -15.28 -7.61 15.20
CA THR A 56 -15.21 -7.79 16.65
C THR A 56 -16.45 -8.50 17.20
N ALA A 57 -16.30 -9.20 18.33
CA ALA A 57 -17.40 -9.80 19.08
C ALA A 57 -18.22 -8.77 19.89
N ASP A 58 -17.78 -7.52 20.00
CA ASP A 58 -18.47 -6.46 20.73
C ASP A 58 -19.82 -6.12 20.08
N GLU A 59 -20.90 -6.36 20.81
CA GLU A 59 -22.29 -6.17 20.38
C GLU A 59 -22.69 -4.70 20.22
N SER A 60 -21.94 -3.77 20.83
CA SER A 60 -22.21 -2.33 20.74
C SER A 60 -21.85 -1.72 19.39
N ILE A 61 -21.10 -2.46 18.55
CA ILE A 61 -20.62 -1.99 17.25
C ILE A 61 -21.48 -2.60 16.14
N PRO A 62 -22.17 -1.76 15.35
CA PRO A 62 -22.96 -2.24 14.22
C PRO A 62 -22.07 -2.96 13.19
N LYS A 63 -22.45 -4.18 12.81
CA LYS A 63 -21.67 -5.01 11.86
C LYS A 63 -21.89 -4.65 10.39
N THR A 64 -22.87 -3.79 10.13
CA THR A 64 -23.24 -3.32 8.78
C THR A 64 -22.87 -1.84 8.57
N GLU A 65 -22.26 -1.21 9.58
CA GLU A 65 -21.78 0.17 9.48
C GLU A 65 -20.30 0.17 9.11
N ARG A 66 -19.91 1.12 8.26
CA ARG A 66 -18.53 1.30 7.79
C ARG A 66 -17.76 2.24 8.72
N GLY A 67 -16.45 2.34 8.48
CA GLY A 67 -15.59 3.23 9.26
C GLY A 67 -15.27 2.70 10.65
N HIS A 68 -15.43 1.38 10.86
CA HIS A 68 -15.02 0.69 12.08
C HIS A 68 -13.79 -0.18 11.81
N PRO A 69 -12.89 -0.32 12.79
CA PRO A 69 -11.76 -1.22 12.64
C PRO A 69 -12.23 -2.67 12.61
N VAL A 70 -11.41 -3.53 12.02
CA VAL A 70 -11.68 -4.98 11.97
C VAL A 70 -11.92 -5.50 13.39
N MET A 71 -11.07 -5.08 14.33
CA MET A 71 -11.22 -5.32 15.77
C MET A 71 -10.70 -4.12 16.57
N HIS A 72 -11.29 -3.85 17.74
CA HIS A 72 -10.80 -2.84 18.67
C HIS A 72 -9.59 -3.36 19.47
N GLN A 73 -8.45 -3.49 18.80
CA GLN A 73 -7.23 -4.01 19.41
C GLN A 73 -5.98 -3.39 18.79
N PHE A 74 -5.01 -3.05 19.64
CA PHE A 74 -3.68 -2.69 19.19
C PHE A 74 -2.90 -3.92 18.72
N THR A 75 -2.25 -3.80 17.57
CA THR A 75 -1.38 -4.83 17.02
C THR A 75 -0.08 -4.25 16.48
N ARG A 76 0.93 -5.10 16.35
CA ARG A 76 2.20 -4.82 15.69
C ARG A 76 2.29 -5.49 14.31
N SER A 77 1.29 -6.30 13.93
CA SER A 77 1.12 -6.90 12.61
C SER A 77 0.31 -5.96 11.71
N ILE A 78 1.00 -4.95 11.17
CA ILE A 78 0.39 -3.88 10.39
C ILE A 78 0.57 -4.14 8.89
N PRO A 79 -0.51 -4.27 8.11
CA PRO A 79 -0.41 -4.43 6.67
C PRO A 79 -0.01 -3.13 5.97
N SER A 80 0.62 -3.23 4.79
CA SER A 80 0.95 -2.06 3.97
C SER A 80 -0.29 -1.26 3.56
N SER A 81 -1.45 -1.92 3.39
CA SER A 81 -2.72 -1.25 3.12
C SER A 81 -3.11 -0.23 4.21
N GLN A 82 -2.68 -0.42 5.47
CA GLN A 82 -2.92 0.56 6.53
C GLN A 82 -2.09 1.83 6.32
N CYS A 83 -0.85 1.69 5.84
CA CYS A 83 0.06 2.80 5.54
C CYS A 83 -0.40 3.58 4.30
N MET A 84 -0.98 2.87 3.32
CA MET A 84 -1.40 3.49 2.07
C MET A 84 -2.47 4.56 2.23
N ASN A 85 -3.31 4.51 3.25
CA ASN A 85 -4.29 5.57 3.58
C ASN A 85 -3.63 6.97 3.72
N CYS A 86 -2.33 7.03 4.04
CA CYS A 86 -1.58 8.28 4.17
C CYS A 86 -0.50 8.44 3.10
N HIS A 87 0.17 7.36 2.65
CA HIS A 87 1.33 7.44 1.76
C HIS A 87 1.00 7.37 0.25
N MET A 88 -0.08 8.01 -0.15
CA MET A 88 -0.54 8.00 -1.54
C MET A 88 -0.62 9.39 -2.20
N HIS A 89 -0.14 10.43 -1.51
CA HIS A 89 -0.12 11.80 -2.03
C HIS A 89 1.31 12.35 -2.15
N GLN A 90 1.49 13.32 -3.07
CA GLN A 90 2.80 13.86 -3.46
C GLN A 90 3.57 14.54 -2.32
N GLY A 91 2.86 15.07 -1.31
CA GLY A 91 3.46 15.76 -0.17
C GLY A 91 4.19 14.85 0.83
N ASN A 92 3.82 13.57 0.91
CA ASN A 92 4.33 12.61 1.91
C ASN A 92 5.09 11.44 1.28
N LEU A 93 5.62 11.64 0.06
CA LEU A 93 6.12 10.61 -0.85
C LEU A 93 4.97 9.73 -1.41
N PHE A 94 4.81 9.74 -2.73
CA PHE A 94 3.91 8.81 -3.42
C PHE A 94 4.56 7.42 -3.47
N VAL A 95 4.18 6.52 -2.56
CA VAL A 95 4.83 5.19 -2.45
C VAL A 95 3.99 4.02 -2.97
N SER A 96 2.85 4.30 -3.62
CA SER A 96 2.09 3.28 -4.38
C SER A 96 2.94 2.46 -5.37
N PRO A 97 4.06 2.95 -5.95
CA PRO A 97 4.95 2.11 -6.75
C PRO A 97 5.50 0.89 -6.00
N TYR A 98 5.63 0.92 -4.67
CA TYR A 98 5.98 -0.26 -3.87
C TYR A 98 4.96 -1.40 -4.05
N LEU A 99 3.67 -1.04 -4.13
CA LEU A 99 2.59 -1.99 -4.43
C LEU A 99 2.45 -2.28 -5.94
N GLY A 100 3.23 -1.63 -6.79
CA GLY A 100 3.14 -1.74 -8.25
C GLY A 100 1.96 -0.99 -8.86
N TYR A 101 1.50 0.08 -8.20
CA TYR A 101 0.39 0.90 -8.66
C TYR A 101 0.79 2.36 -8.88
N THR A 102 0.10 3.03 -9.79
CA THR A 102 0.15 4.49 -9.96
C THR A 102 -1.26 5.05 -10.11
N TRP A 103 -1.42 6.37 -10.05
CA TRP A 103 -2.72 6.98 -10.36
C TRP A 103 -3.20 6.59 -11.74
N TRP A 104 -4.48 6.28 -11.84
CA TRP A 104 -5.11 6.05 -13.13
C TRP A 104 -5.05 7.32 -13.98
N ASP A 105 -4.84 7.14 -15.28
CA ASP A 105 -4.72 8.23 -16.24
C ASP A 105 -6.07 8.86 -16.62
N GLN A 106 -7.18 8.35 -16.07
CA GLN A 106 -8.55 8.81 -16.33
C GLN A 106 -8.99 8.61 -17.80
N GLU A 107 -8.28 7.77 -18.54
CA GLU A 107 -8.48 7.54 -19.98
C GLU A 107 -8.52 6.05 -20.33
N THR A 108 -7.56 5.27 -19.82
CA THR A 108 -7.43 3.85 -20.17
C THR A 108 -8.64 3.05 -19.69
N ASP A 109 -9.29 2.30 -20.60
CA ASP A 109 -10.55 1.58 -20.37
C ASP A 109 -11.69 2.48 -19.80
N GLY A 110 -11.67 3.77 -20.17
CA GLY A 110 -12.61 4.78 -19.67
C GLY A 110 -14.08 4.50 -19.99
N GLU A 111 -14.39 3.65 -20.98
CA GLU A 111 -15.77 3.30 -21.34
C GLU A 111 -16.55 2.62 -20.20
N LEU A 112 -15.86 2.02 -19.23
CA LEU A 112 -16.48 1.43 -18.03
C LEU A 112 -16.48 2.40 -16.83
N MET A 113 -15.74 3.49 -16.91
CA MET A 113 -15.51 4.43 -15.81
C MET A 113 -16.29 5.75 -15.97
N TYR A 114 -16.77 6.04 -17.17
CA TYR A 114 -17.59 7.22 -17.47
C TYR A 114 -19.02 6.84 -17.87
N PRO A 115 -20.00 7.72 -17.64
CA PRO A 115 -21.35 7.51 -18.14
C PRO A 115 -21.38 7.46 -19.67
N LYS A 116 -22.31 6.68 -20.24
CA LYS A 116 -22.49 6.53 -21.70
C LYS A 116 -22.78 7.86 -22.42
N GLU A 117 -23.47 8.76 -21.72
CA GLU A 117 -23.70 10.13 -22.15
C GLU A 117 -22.87 11.06 -21.29
N GLN A 118 -22.18 12.02 -21.91
CA GLN A 118 -21.29 12.94 -21.20
C GLN A 118 -22.05 13.70 -20.11
N HIS A 119 -21.60 13.57 -18.87
CA HIS A 119 -22.10 14.36 -17.75
C HIS A 119 -21.36 15.70 -17.68
N ASN A 120 -22.11 16.79 -17.79
CA ASN A 120 -21.61 18.15 -17.60
C ASN A 120 -22.10 18.67 -16.25
N PRO A 121 -21.29 18.55 -15.17
CA PRO A 121 -21.72 18.90 -13.83
C PRO A 121 -22.00 20.40 -13.73
N THR A 122 -23.04 20.74 -12.99
CA THR A 122 -23.36 22.09 -12.54
C THR A 122 -22.32 22.58 -11.51
N ASP A 123 -22.27 23.89 -11.27
CA ASP A 123 -21.40 24.46 -10.23
C ASP A 123 -21.65 23.84 -8.84
N THR A 124 -22.91 23.51 -8.54
CA THR A 124 -23.28 22.86 -7.27
C THR A 124 -22.75 21.43 -7.18
N GLU A 125 -22.80 20.67 -8.28
CA GLU A 125 -22.24 19.32 -8.36
C GLU A 125 -20.72 19.33 -8.27
N LEU A 126 -20.06 20.29 -8.93
CA LEU A 126 -18.61 20.49 -8.83
C LEU A 126 -18.17 20.78 -7.39
N VAL A 127 -18.88 21.68 -6.70
CA VAL A 127 -18.60 21.98 -5.28
C VAL A 127 -18.82 20.75 -4.41
N ARG A 128 -19.90 19.99 -4.63
CA ARG A 128 -20.16 18.77 -3.85
C ARG A 128 -19.08 17.72 -4.07
N SER A 129 -18.72 17.46 -5.32
CA SER A 129 -17.70 16.48 -5.68
C SER A 129 -16.34 16.85 -5.08
N THR A 130 -15.90 18.10 -5.22
CA THR A 130 -14.58 18.55 -4.69
C THR A 130 -14.52 18.54 -3.17
N MET A 131 -15.68 18.62 -2.51
CA MET A 131 -15.79 18.44 -1.08
C MET A 131 -15.67 16.99 -0.63
N GLU A 132 -15.66 15.99 -1.51
CA GLU A 132 -15.49 14.56 -1.20
C GLU A 132 -14.24 13.98 -1.87
N ASN A 133 -14.04 14.23 -3.15
CA ASN A 133 -12.89 13.79 -3.91
C ASN A 133 -12.14 15.01 -4.46
N PRO A 134 -10.84 15.20 -4.13
CA PRO A 134 -10.08 16.36 -4.60
C PRO A 134 -9.78 16.32 -6.10
N GLU A 135 -10.04 15.20 -6.78
CA GLU A 135 -9.88 15.04 -8.23
C GLU A 135 -11.07 15.64 -8.99
N ALA A 136 -10.81 16.53 -9.94
CA ALA A 136 -11.85 17.20 -10.71
C ALA A 136 -12.65 16.24 -11.62
N ALA A 137 -12.05 15.14 -12.08
CA ALA A 137 -12.71 14.19 -12.97
C ALA A 137 -13.75 13.32 -12.26
N ALA A 138 -13.66 13.13 -10.93
CA ALA A 138 -14.68 12.48 -10.12
C ALA A 138 -16.07 13.12 -10.25
N ALA A 139 -16.15 14.43 -10.56
CA ALA A 139 -17.42 15.10 -10.81
C ALA A 139 -18.08 14.71 -12.15
N ARG A 140 -17.36 14.00 -13.01
CA ARG A 140 -17.77 13.60 -14.37
C ARG A 140 -17.81 12.10 -14.55
N GLY A 141 -16.97 11.39 -13.80
CA GLY A 141 -16.83 9.94 -13.80
C GLY A 141 -17.80 9.24 -12.87
N LEU A 142 -17.95 7.93 -13.07
CA LEU A 142 -18.79 7.09 -12.21
C LEU A 142 -18.21 6.89 -10.81
N TRP A 143 -16.89 7.03 -10.65
CA TRP A 143 -16.19 6.89 -9.36
C TRP A 143 -16.39 8.04 -8.39
N GLY A 144 -17.10 9.11 -8.80
CA GLY A 144 -17.66 10.07 -7.85
C GLY A 144 -18.75 9.47 -6.97
N ASP A 145 -19.38 8.36 -7.40
CA ASP A 145 -20.30 7.58 -6.57
C ASP A 145 -19.55 6.51 -5.78
N LYS A 146 -19.80 6.44 -4.47
CA LYS A 146 -19.09 5.53 -3.56
C LYS A 146 -19.45 4.06 -3.78
N ALA A 147 -20.67 3.76 -4.21
CA ALA A 147 -21.09 2.40 -4.48
C ALA A 147 -20.46 1.87 -5.77
N PHE A 148 -20.25 2.74 -6.76
CA PHE A 148 -19.41 2.41 -7.92
C PHE A 148 -17.95 2.24 -7.51
N LEU A 149 -17.40 3.18 -6.74
CA LEU A 149 -16.01 3.15 -6.27
C LEU A 149 -15.69 1.84 -5.54
N ASP A 150 -16.60 1.35 -4.69
CA ASP A 150 -16.50 0.04 -4.02
C ASP A 150 -16.23 -1.14 -4.97
N GLN A 151 -16.70 -1.05 -6.21
CA GLN A 151 -16.72 -2.16 -7.17
C GLN A 151 -15.71 -1.96 -8.31
N VAL A 152 -14.88 -0.91 -8.26
CA VAL A 152 -13.95 -0.59 -9.36
C VAL A 152 -12.99 -1.75 -9.66
N ALA A 153 -12.45 -2.40 -8.63
CA ALA A 153 -11.58 -3.58 -8.83
C ALA A 153 -12.32 -4.79 -9.43
N GLU A 154 -13.65 -4.85 -9.31
CA GLU A 154 -14.48 -5.92 -9.86
C GLU A 154 -14.67 -5.77 -11.39
N LEU A 155 -14.32 -4.60 -11.94
CA LEU A 155 -14.29 -4.37 -13.39
C LEU A 155 -13.10 -5.07 -14.06
N ASN A 156 -12.06 -5.44 -13.30
CA ASN A 156 -10.80 -6.00 -13.82
C ASN A 156 -10.94 -7.13 -14.84
N PRO A 157 -11.87 -8.10 -14.71
CA PRO A 157 -12.07 -9.14 -15.72
C PRO A 157 -12.59 -8.63 -17.08
N GLN A 158 -13.14 -7.41 -17.13
CA GLN A 158 -13.70 -6.79 -18.33
C GLN A 158 -12.75 -5.77 -18.98
N LEU A 159 -11.74 -5.29 -18.24
CA LEU A 159 -10.77 -4.29 -18.71
C LEU A 159 -9.80 -4.92 -19.71
N LYS A 160 -9.49 -4.17 -20.78
CA LYS A 160 -8.62 -4.66 -21.86
C LYS A 160 -7.20 -4.17 -21.72
N HIS A 161 -6.98 -3.02 -21.10
CA HIS A 161 -5.72 -2.30 -21.16
C HIS A 161 -5.11 -2.05 -19.77
N THR A 162 -5.92 -2.09 -18.70
CA THR A 162 -5.44 -1.88 -17.34
C THR A 162 -6.08 -2.81 -16.31
N GLN A 163 -5.60 -2.73 -15.07
CA GLN A 163 -6.17 -3.40 -13.90
C GLN A 163 -6.17 -2.40 -12.74
N PHE A 164 -7.29 -2.21 -12.06
CA PHE A 164 -7.44 -1.30 -10.94
C PHE A 164 -7.11 -1.95 -9.60
N ALA A 165 -6.61 -1.12 -8.67
CA ALA A 165 -6.45 -1.47 -7.26
C ALA A 165 -7.81 -1.53 -6.54
N ASP A 166 -7.82 -2.19 -5.39
CA ASP A 166 -9.00 -2.32 -4.52
C ASP A 166 -9.16 -1.17 -3.50
N TYR A 167 -8.07 -0.44 -3.25
CA TYR A 167 -8.05 0.67 -2.29
C TYR A 167 -8.22 2.01 -3.02
N HIS A 168 -8.94 2.95 -2.38
CA HIS A 168 -9.33 4.21 -3.00
C HIS A 168 -9.17 5.40 -2.05
N GLY A 169 -7.96 5.61 -1.52
CA GLY A 169 -7.74 6.78 -0.66
C GLY A 169 -8.00 8.09 -1.38
N HIS A 170 -8.70 8.99 -0.68
CA HIS A 170 -9.31 10.22 -1.21
C HIS A 170 -10.29 10.03 -2.37
N GLY A 171 -10.78 8.80 -2.58
CA GLY A 171 -11.64 8.47 -3.71
C GLY A 171 -10.89 8.32 -5.04
N TRP A 172 -9.55 8.28 -5.02
CA TRP A 172 -8.76 8.12 -6.23
C TRP A 172 -8.75 6.67 -6.73
N VAL A 173 -8.60 6.53 -8.04
CA VAL A 173 -8.45 5.23 -8.69
C VAL A 173 -6.97 5.02 -9.04
N PHE A 174 -6.47 3.84 -8.72
CA PHE A 174 -5.08 3.44 -8.99
C PHE A 174 -5.05 2.29 -9.97
N ARG A 175 -4.08 2.30 -10.88
CA ARG A 175 -3.87 1.24 -11.87
C ARG A 175 -2.56 0.49 -11.65
N ALA A 176 -2.60 -0.81 -11.88
CA ALA A 176 -1.44 -1.68 -11.82
C ALA A 176 -0.48 -1.39 -12.98
N ILE A 177 0.82 -1.48 -12.72
CA ILE A 177 1.85 -1.28 -13.72
C ILE A 177 2.49 -2.61 -14.08
N PHE A 178 2.47 -2.95 -15.36
CA PHE A 178 3.03 -4.20 -15.87
C PHE A 178 4.34 -3.97 -16.62
N LYS A 179 5.16 -5.02 -16.69
CA LYS A 179 6.40 -5.04 -17.47
C LYS A 179 6.10 -4.98 -18.96
N HIS A 180 6.76 -4.06 -19.65
CA HIS A 180 6.63 -3.89 -21.10
C HIS A 180 8.00 -3.80 -21.77
N ASP A 181 8.05 -4.19 -23.04
CA ASP A 181 9.18 -3.85 -23.91
C ASP A 181 9.12 -2.36 -24.34
N ARG A 182 10.15 -1.90 -25.06
CA ARG A 182 10.23 -0.51 -25.56
C ARG A 182 9.13 -0.12 -26.55
N LYS A 183 8.34 -1.08 -27.04
CA LYS A 183 7.22 -0.87 -27.96
C LYS A 183 5.86 -0.94 -27.26
N GLY A 184 5.84 -1.15 -25.93
CA GLY A 184 4.60 -1.26 -25.15
C GLY A 184 3.94 -2.64 -25.23
N ASN A 185 4.67 -3.70 -25.58
CA ASN A 185 4.14 -5.07 -25.48
C ASN A 185 4.35 -5.62 -24.06
N LEU A 186 3.33 -6.27 -23.50
CA LEU A 186 3.42 -6.96 -22.20
C LEU A 186 4.46 -8.08 -22.24
N LEU A 187 5.22 -8.23 -21.15
CA LEU A 187 6.25 -9.25 -21.00
C LEU A 187 5.98 -10.16 -19.80
N ASP A 188 6.29 -11.45 -19.97
CA ASP A 188 6.37 -12.40 -18.86
C ASP A 188 7.73 -12.31 -18.13
N LEU A 189 7.95 -13.25 -17.20
CA LEU A 189 9.18 -13.32 -16.40
C LEU A 189 10.43 -13.59 -17.26
N ASP A 190 10.27 -14.33 -18.36
CA ASP A 190 11.34 -14.78 -19.26
C ASP A 190 11.56 -13.81 -20.45
N ASP A 191 11.01 -12.60 -20.36
CA ASP A 191 11.05 -11.57 -21.41
C ASP A 191 10.33 -11.96 -22.71
N ASN A 192 9.45 -12.97 -22.69
CA ASN A 192 8.63 -13.27 -23.85
C ASN A 192 7.48 -12.29 -23.98
N LYS A 193 7.20 -11.89 -25.22
CA LYS A 193 6.04 -11.09 -25.56
C LYS A 193 4.76 -11.88 -25.31
N ILE A 194 3.83 -11.27 -24.58
CA ILE A 194 2.47 -11.77 -24.40
C ILE A 194 1.58 -11.18 -25.50
N ASP A 195 0.71 -12.02 -26.06
CA ASP A 195 -0.28 -11.58 -27.05
C ASP A 195 -1.27 -10.59 -26.41
N ASN A 196 -1.56 -9.49 -27.11
CA ASN A 196 -2.46 -8.46 -26.59
C ASN A 196 -3.93 -8.93 -26.56
N ASP A 197 -4.29 -9.90 -27.39
CA ASP A 197 -5.65 -10.47 -27.43
C ASP A 197 -5.82 -11.66 -26.47
N ASP A 198 -4.77 -12.02 -25.72
CA ASP A 198 -4.86 -13.06 -24.70
C ASP A 198 -5.72 -12.60 -23.50
N SER A 199 -6.86 -13.25 -23.32
CA SER A 199 -7.77 -13.04 -22.18
C SER A 199 -7.11 -13.17 -20.78
N LYS A 200 -5.96 -13.83 -20.68
CA LYS A 200 -5.22 -14.03 -19.42
C LYS A 200 -3.92 -13.22 -19.37
N LYS A 201 -3.73 -12.25 -20.26
CA LYS A 201 -2.47 -11.50 -20.38
C LYS A 201 -1.99 -10.87 -19.07
N PHE A 202 -2.88 -10.30 -18.25
CA PHE A 202 -2.50 -9.67 -16.98
C PHE A 202 -2.10 -10.68 -15.90
N THR A 203 -2.58 -11.92 -15.97
CA THR A 203 -2.12 -13.00 -15.08
C THR A 203 -0.73 -13.51 -15.47
N LYS A 204 -0.39 -13.44 -16.77
CA LYS A 204 0.91 -13.85 -17.31
C LYS A 204 1.97 -12.75 -17.21
N ALA A 205 1.55 -11.50 -17.35
CA ALA A 205 2.43 -10.34 -17.33
C ALA A 205 2.99 -10.10 -15.93
N VAL A 206 4.22 -9.62 -15.88
CA VAL A 206 4.85 -9.25 -14.60
C VAL A 206 4.25 -7.95 -14.09
N HIS A 207 3.48 -8.01 -13.01
CA HIS A 207 3.07 -6.84 -12.24
C HIS A 207 4.29 -6.29 -11.51
N LEU A 208 4.68 -5.04 -11.80
CA LEU A 208 5.88 -4.36 -11.29
C LEU A 208 5.70 -3.83 -9.87
N LYS A 209 5.24 -4.68 -8.95
CA LYS A 209 5.36 -4.44 -7.51
C LYS A 209 6.79 -4.70 -7.04
N ASP A 210 7.14 -4.13 -5.90
CA ASP A 210 8.47 -4.31 -5.32
C ASP A 210 8.74 -5.79 -4.99
N VAL A 211 9.99 -6.22 -5.18
CA VAL A 211 10.39 -7.62 -4.95
C VAL A 211 10.25 -8.01 -3.48
N HIS A 212 10.46 -7.08 -2.54
CA HIS A 212 10.29 -7.36 -1.12
C HIS A 212 8.82 -7.64 -0.80
N LEU A 213 7.91 -6.84 -1.34
CA LEU A 213 6.47 -7.07 -1.19
C LEU A 213 6.04 -8.40 -1.83
N ALA A 214 6.62 -8.75 -2.99
CA ALA A 214 6.35 -10.04 -3.62
C ALA A 214 6.76 -11.24 -2.75
N HIS A 215 7.76 -11.08 -1.87
CA HIS A 215 8.15 -12.06 -0.85
C HIS A 215 7.35 -11.96 0.46
N GLY A 216 6.42 -11.00 0.56
CA GLY A 216 5.53 -10.82 1.71
C GLY A 216 5.95 -9.73 2.70
N MET A 217 7.07 -9.04 2.45
CA MET A 217 7.51 -7.91 3.29
C MET A 217 6.48 -6.79 3.24
N GLN A 218 6.01 -6.36 4.41
CA GLN A 218 5.15 -5.19 4.54
C GLN A 218 5.96 -3.94 4.87
N CYS A 219 5.36 -2.75 4.76
CA CYS A 219 6.01 -1.50 5.15
C CYS A 219 6.61 -1.58 6.57
N GLY A 220 5.88 -2.14 7.55
CA GLY A 220 6.34 -2.29 8.94
C GLY A 220 7.46 -3.32 9.14
N ASP A 221 7.78 -4.11 8.11
CA ASP A 221 8.93 -5.03 8.13
C ASP A 221 10.26 -4.30 7.81
N CYS A 222 10.19 -3.14 7.13
CA CYS A 222 11.34 -2.30 6.76
C CYS A 222 11.37 -0.95 7.51
N HIS A 223 10.22 -0.41 7.92
CA HIS A 223 10.15 0.81 8.74
C HIS A 223 10.20 0.47 10.23
N PHE A 224 11.32 0.79 10.88
CA PHE A 224 11.58 0.47 12.28
C PHE A 224 11.28 1.65 13.21
N ASP A 225 11.68 1.52 14.48
CA ASP A 225 11.36 2.43 15.58
C ASP A 225 11.48 3.91 15.21
N VAL A 226 12.66 4.38 14.80
CA VAL A 226 12.84 5.80 14.46
C VAL A 226 12.12 6.19 13.17
N ASP A 227 12.01 5.29 12.19
CA ASP A 227 11.31 5.58 10.94
C ASP A 227 9.80 5.83 11.18
N VAL A 228 9.23 5.18 12.21
CA VAL A 228 7.78 5.22 12.48
C VAL A 228 7.41 6.14 13.65
N HIS A 229 8.16 6.11 14.74
CA HIS A 229 7.89 6.90 15.95
C HIS A 229 8.67 8.22 16.00
N GLY A 230 9.66 8.37 15.13
CA GLY A 230 10.59 9.50 15.15
C GLY A 230 11.60 9.41 16.29
N ASN A 231 12.54 10.35 16.29
CA ASN A 231 13.58 10.48 17.30
C ASN A 231 13.61 11.89 17.93
N GLY A 232 12.50 12.63 17.82
CA GLY A 232 12.37 14.01 18.30
C GLY A 232 13.06 15.05 17.42
N MET A 233 13.64 14.66 16.28
CA MET A 233 14.28 15.59 15.34
C MET A 233 13.30 16.07 14.27
N LEU A 234 13.49 17.31 13.82
CA LEU A 234 12.81 17.85 12.64
C LEU A 234 13.67 17.62 11.40
N TYR A 235 13.13 16.94 10.40
CA TYR A 235 13.81 16.68 9.15
C TYR A 235 13.36 17.66 8.07
N GLY A 236 14.33 18.21 7.32
CA GLY A 236 14.05 19.15 6.24
C GLY A 236 13.51 18.50 4.97
N GLU A 237 13.68 17.18 4.82
CA GLU A 237 13.13 16.40 3.71
C GLU A 237 13.03 14.91 4.10
N PRO A 238 12.21 14.11 3.39
CA PRO A 238 11.89 12.75 3.82
C PRO A 238 13.08 11.77 3.90
N ARG A 239 14.10 11.87 3.05
CA ARG A 239 15.24 10.94 3.05
C ARG A 239 16.10 11.09 4.31
N ASN A 240 16.15 12.29 4.88
CA ASN A 240 16.82 12.55 6.15
C ASN A 240 16.16 11.82 7.32
N ALA A 241 14.86 11.52 7.21
CA ALA A 241 14.10 10.76 8.20
C ALA A 241 14.24 9.24 8.04
N THR A 242 15.02 8.76 7.06
CA THR A 242 15.23 7.33 6.85
C THR A 242 16.43 6.82 7.67
N ALA A 243 16.19 5.85 8.55
CA ALA A 243 17.23 5.19 9.32
C ALA A 243 17.84 4.03 8.52
N ILE A 244 17.01 3.18 7.91
CA ILE A 244 17.50 1.99 7.20
C ILE A 244 17.93 2.26 5.74
N THR A 245 18.98 1.56 5.30
CA THR A 245 19.40 1.50 3.89
C THR A 245 19.65 0.05 3.44
N CYS A 246 19.85 -0.15 2.14
CA CYS A 246 20.03 -1.49 1.55
C CYS A 246 21.18 -2.28 2.21
N ILE A 247 22.30 -1.60 2.50
CA ILE A 247 23.50 -2.25 3.04
C ILE A 247 23.31 -2.76 4.47
N ASP A 248 22.31 -2.25 5.18
CA ASP A 248 22.03 -2.62 6.58
C ASP A 248 21.48 -4.04 6.69
N CYS A 249 20.89 -4.57 5.61
CA CYS A 249 20.39 -5.95 5.51
C CYS A 249 21.14 -6.80 4.48
N HIS A 250 21.60 -6.22 3.37
CA HIS A 250 22.26 -6.96 2.29
C HIS A 250 23.80 -6.95 2.40
N GLY A 251 24.36 -6.04 3.20
CA GLY A 251 25.79 -5.81 3.24
C GLY A 251 26.34 -5.19 1.96
N THR A 252 27.67 -5.19 1.84
CA THR A 252 28.41 -4.68 0.70
C THR A 252 29.11 -5.82 -0.04
N ILE A 253 29.80 -5.50 -1.14
CA ILE A 253 30.63 -6.46 -1.87
C ILE A 253 31.79 -7.04 -1.03
N ASN A 254 32.16 -6.38 0.06
CA ASN A 254 33.33 -6.75 0.90
C ASN A 254 32.93 -7.24 2.30
N GLN A 255 31.68 -7.05 2.72
CA GLN A 255 31.29 -7.27 4.11
C GLN A 255 29.79 -7.58 4.24
N ARG A 256 29.46 -8.58 5.07
CA ARG A 256 28.09 -8.86 5.55
C ARG A 256 27.56 -7.69 6.41
N PRO A 257 26.23 -7.48 6.47
CA PRO A 257 25.63 -6.40 7.24
C PRO A 257 25.91 -6.55 8.73
N THR A 258 26.01 -5.41 9.42
CA THR A 258 26.04 -5.37 10.89
C THR A 258 24.64 -5.43 11.51
N LEU A 259 23.59 -5.28 10.70
CA LEU A 259 22.21 -5.04 11.15
C LEU A 259 22.08 -3.77 12.01
N ILE A 260 23.01 -2.84 11.88
CA ILE A 260 22.93 -1.51 12.46
C ILE A 260 22.59 -0.54 11.34
N THR A 261 21.54 0.24 11.51
CA THR A 261 21.10 1.17 10.48
C THR A 261 22.16 2.24 10.18
N SER A 262 22.31 2.62 8.91
CA SER A 262 23.35 3.56 8.45
C SER A 262 22.81 4.85 7.83
N GLY A 263 21.49 5.00 7.75
CA GLY A 263 20.82 6.18 7.22
C GLY A 263 20.86 7.40 8.12
N ASN A 264 20.35 8.51 7.59
CA ASN A 264 20.46 9.85 8.19
C ASN A 264 19.69 10.00 9.50
N ALA A 265 18.67 9.17 9.74
CA ALA A 265 17.85 9.27 10.95
C ALA A 265 18.46 8.58 12.19
N GLY A 266 19.66 8.00 12.05
CA GLY A 266 20.44 7.48 13.15
C GLY A 266 20.64 5.96 13.11
N GLN A 267 21.40 5.47 14.09
CA GLN A 267 21.80 4.08 14.21
C GLN A 267 20.89 3.33 15.17
N ILE A 268 20.31 2.23 14.69
CA ILE A 268 19.42 1.33 15.41
C ILE A 268 19.97 -0.07 15.24
N ASP A 269 20.11 -0.80 16.35
CA ASP A 269 20.45 -2.21 16.34
C ASP A 269 19.22 -3.05 16.00
N LEU A 270 19.07 -3.37 14.71
CA LEU A 270 17.93 -4.11 14.21
C LEU A 270 17.87 -5.53 14.78
N ALA A 271 19.02 -6.16 15.06
CA ALA A 271 19.04 -7.53 15.58
C ALA A 271 18.38 -7.62 16.96
N ASN A 272 18.54 -6.59 17.79
CA ASN A 272 18.09 -6.62 19.18
C ASN A 272 16.84 -5.75 19.47
N THR A 273 16.49 -4.79 18.61
CA THR A 273 15.41 -3.83 18.87
C THR A 273 14.21 -3.94 17.94
N SER A 274 14.26 -4.82 16.92
CA SER A 274 13.22 -4.89 15.88
C SER A 274 12.31 -6.13 15.96
N ASN A 275 12.27 -6.87 17.06
CA ASN A 275 11.52 -8.13 17.18
C ASN A 275 10.11 -8.07 16.57
N THR A 276 9.69 -9.12 15.88
CA THR A 276 8.30 -9.26 15.43
C THR A 276 7.39 -9.55 16.64
N PRO A 277 6.06 -9.65 16.46
CA PRO A 277 5.17 -10.13 17.51
C PRO A 277 5.46 -11.59 17.93
N PHE A 278 6.24 -12.32 17.14
CA PHE A 278 6.45 -13.77 17.27
C PHE A 278 7.87 -14.14 17.68
N GLY A 279 8.82 -13.20 17.70
CA GLY A 279 10.20 -13.45 18.11
C GLY A 279 11.22 -12.54 17.44
N PRO A 280 12.51 -12.96 17.42
CA PRO A 280 13.57 -12.24 16.73
C PRO A 280 13.24 -12.03 15.26
N ARG A 281 13.37 -10.78 14.78
CA ARG A 281 13.08 -10.46 13.37
C ARG A 281 14.17 -10.95 12.44
N PHE A 282 15.44 -10.79 12.83
CA PHE A 282 16.59 -11.20 12.03
C PHE A 282 17.26 -12.41 12.67
N VAL A 283 17.51 -13.44 11.88
CA VAL A 283 18.13 -14.68 12.35
C VAL A 283 19.19 -15.11 11.35
N TRP A 284 20.40 -15.38 11.86
CA TRP A 284 21.45 -16.04 11.09
C TRP A 284 21.34 -17.55 11.22
N GLU A 285 21.25 -18.24 10.08
CA GLU A 285 21.34 -19.70 9.99
C GLU A 285 22.57 -20.05 9.15
N GLY A 286 23.69 -20.32 9.84
CA GLY A 286 24.99 -20.44 9.20
C GLY A 286 25.41 -19.10 8.58
N SER A 287 25.67 -19.09 7.26
CA SER A 287 26.04 -17.88 6.52
C SER A 287 24.84 -17.13 5.93
N LYS A 288 23.62 -17.63 6.12
CA LYS A 288 22.41 -17.05 5.54
C LYS A 288 21.69 -16.19 6.57
N LEU A 289 21.28 -14.99 6.15
CA LEU A 289 20.45 -14.10 6.95
C LEU A 289 18.99 -14.29 6.55
N PHE A 290 18.12 -14.48 7.53
CA PHE A 290 16.68 -14.54 7.35
C PHE A 290 16.00 -13.38 8.06
N GLN A 291 14.92 -12.88 7.47
CA GLN A 291 14.00 -11.95 8.11
C GLN A 291 12.62 -12.61 8.27
N GLN A 292 12.09 -12.51 9.47
CA GLN A 292 10.75 -12.96 9.84
C GLN A 292 9.73 -11.87 9.55
N SER A 293 8.55 -12.27 9.06
CA SER A 293 7.45 -11.34 8.85
C SER A 293 6.84 -10.88 10.19
N SER A 294 6.48 -9.60 10.28
CA SER A 294 5.62 -9.08 11.35
C SER A 294 4.15 -9.51 11.18
N MET A 295 3.77 -9.95 9.98
CA MET A 295 2.40 -10.32 9.63
C MET A 295 2.07 -11.80 9.82
N SER A 296 3.06 -12.68 9.86
CA SER A 296 2.81 -14.12 10.01
C SER A 296 4.01 -14.82 10.66
N PRO A 297 3.80 -15.66 11.68
CA PRO A 297 4.89 -16.44 12.29
C PRO A 297 5.47 -17.51 11.35
N ASP A 298 4.70 -17.95 10.34
CA ASP A 298 5.09 -19.01 9.40
C ASP A 298 5.75 -18.45 8.13
N MET A 299 5.95 -17.13 8.07
CA MET A 299 6.49 -16.45 6.90
C MET A 299 7.84 -15.83 7.22
N ARG A 300 8.85 -16.25 6.44
CA ARG A 300 10.20 -15.69 6.46
C ARG A 300 10.81 -15.74 5.08
N TRP A 301 11.77 -14.87 4.83
CA TRP A 301 12.54 -14.85 3.58
C TRP A 301 14.04 -14.79 3.88
N GLU A 302 14.82 -15.43 3.01
CA GLU A 302 16.27 -15.23 2.97
C GLU A 302 16.54 -13.82 2.45
N ILE A 303 17.46 -13.11 3.09
CA ILE A 303 17.96 -11.82 2.62
C ILE A 303 19.23 -12.10 1.81
N PRO A 304 19.20 -11.97 0.47
CA PRO A 304 20.38 -12.19 -0.35
C PRO A 304 21.51 -11.27 0.08
N GLN A 305 22.72 -11.81 0.22
CA GLN A 305 23.87 -11.04 0.67
C GLN A 305 24.70 -10.63 -0.54
N THR A 306 25.03 -9.35 -0.66
CA THR A 306 25.71 -8.80 -1.84
C THR A 306 27.03 -9.53 -2.13
N ILE A 307 27.78 -9.87 -1.08
CA ILE A 307 29.05 -10.63 -1.17
C ILE A 307 28.90 -12.04 -1.76
N ASP A 308 27.71 -12.64 -1.69
CA ASP A 308 27.45 -13.99 -2.19
C ASP A 308 26.98 -14.01 -3.66
N THR A 309 26.81 -12.84 -4.28
CA THR A 309 26.31 -12.69 -5.66
C THR A 309 27.38 -12.31 -6.70
N ILE A 310 28.62 -12.09 -6.26
CA ILE A 310 29.73 -11.57 -7.08
C ILE A 310 30.83 -12.63 -7.18
#